data_AF-A0A8H4WJA2-F1
#
_entry.id   AF-A0A8H4WJA2-F1
#
_cell.length_a   1.000
_cell.length_b   1.000
_cell.length_c   1.000
_cell.angle_alpha   90.00
_cell.angle_beta   90.00
_cell.angle_gamma   90.00
#
_symmetry.space_group_name_H-M   'P 1'
#
loop_
_entity.id
_entity.type
_entity.pdbx_description
1 polymer ?
#
loop_
_entity_poly.entity_id
_entity_poly.type
_entity_poly.pdbx_seq_one_letter_code
_entity_poly.pdbx_strand_id
1 'polypeptide(L)'
;MHVPSETDISATTDIQPAPITVVRHVGSLITEPVTTGENDSLRGNMTEMGLDSDSFASVFQHGFEQIASWYPFPNETLTDLKENHPLLFAVCLLAGIRATAGLNRTNLHITLHTLVKTHLGMKTLDTPIDISTIHAMLIFSAWSFGPLVPGGRYIDSWLMSSTTITHCMLSFPLSELVSLVGLYDETNRNMCRMWIQASLVHLKYAIGTGRPSVVSCDRLHQWTEIVKYPGFEAFDHIIATELKLYIHLYEAIYHTVSSVPEAWENVNRWGRKYLGEGTNTLRWAHSCASLILSRWELAKQNQSTSPNALMRNERINELTETVIRYAQRVLREIFVLCTAETPFVRPTYDYLLTAYAGVTLAEYCASIPDVHATYTLMEDVRTQARIPKSIEGVFSWATNVVQKKAKDVLDSKAAVIPDDTFYSYPGSVADWAPFRFIDSMPASDWDGMNGSMQQF
;
A
#
# COMPACT_ATOMS: atom_id res chain seq x y z
N MET A 1 -42.59 4.18 7.17
CA MET A 1 -41.63 4.88 6.29
C MET A 1 -40.80 5.79 7.18
N HIS A 2 -39.63 5.33 7.60
CA HIS A 2 -38.69 6.14 8.36
C HIS A 2 -37.76 6.81 7.36
N VAL A 3 -37.82 8.14 7.30
CA VAL A 3 -36.84 8.94 6.56
C VAL A 3 -35.58 8.98 7.44
N PRO A 4 -34.38 8.63 6.92
CA PRO A 4 -33.14 8.78 7.68
C PRO A 4 -32.87 10.28 7.90
N SER A 5 -32.56 10.67 9.14
CA SER A 5 -32.21 12.03 9.49
C SER A 5 -30.84 12.40 8.91
N GLU A 6 -30.65 13.68 8.57
CA GLU A 6 -29.41 14.28 8.01
C GLU A 6 -28.15 14.09 8.87
N THR A 7 -28.26 13.42 10.02
CA THR A 7 -27.15 12.94 10.84
C THR A 7 -26.41 11.72 10.26
N ASP A 8 -27.01 10.98 9.33
CA ASP A 8 -26.39 9.78 8.74
C ASP A 8 -25.41 10.07 7.58
N ILE A 9 -25.26 11.34 7.19
CA ILE A 9 -24.35 11.76 6.10
C ILE A 9 -23.02 12.31 6.66
N SER A 10 -22.89 12.44 7.99
CA SER A 10 -21.69 12.95 8.67
C SER A 10 -20.59 11.89 8.93
N ALA A 11 -20.75 10.65 8.47
CA ALA A 11 -19.77 9.58 8.74
C ALA A 11 -18.51 9.61 7.84
N THR A 12 -18.29 10.67 7.07
CA THR A 12 -17.20 10.76 6.07
C THR A 12 -16.19 11.89 6.31
N THR A 13 -16.23 12.60 7.44
CA THR A 13 -15.43 13.81 7.68
C THR A 13 -14.27 13.69 8.68
N ASP A 14 -13.79 12.48 8.99
CA ASP A 14 -12.51 12.31 9.69
C ASP A 14 -11.56 11.49 8.83
N ILE A 15 -10.83 12.17 7.94
CA ILE A 15 -9.69 11.57 7.23
C ILE A 15 -8.59 11.38 8.28
N GLN A 16 -8.67 10.28 9.01
CA GLN A 16 -7.53 9.72 9.76
C GLN A 16 -6.35 9.57 8.79
N PRO A 17 -5.08 9.64 9.25
CA PRO A 17 -3.89 9.67 8.39
C PRO A 17 -3.71 8.37 7.61
N ALA A 18 -4.51 8.18 6.57
CA ALA A 18 -4.55 6.97 5.77
C ALA A 18 -3.29 6.92 4.90
N PRO A 19 -2.46 5.88 5.01
CA PRO A 19 -1.10 5.88 4.46
C PRO A 19 -1.00 6.27 2.98
N ILE A 20 -1.88 5.73 2.14
CA ILE A 20 -1.88 5.94 0.70
C ILE A 20 -2.39 7.34 0.36
N THR A 21 -3.39 7.84 1.08
CA THR A 21 -3.90 9.21 0.90
C THR A 21 -2.80 10.22 1.22
N VAL A 22 -2.06 10.01 2.30
CA VAL A 22 -0.89 10.81 2.67
C VAL A 22 0.18 10.79 1.58
N VAL A 23 0.59 9.61 1.13
CA VAL A 23 1.62 9.46 0.09
C VAL A 23 1.18 10.10 -1.22
N ARG A 24 -0.08 9.93 -1.63
CA ARG A 24 -0.64 10.55 -2.84
C ARG A 24 -0.69 12.06 -2.73
N HIS A 25 -1.07 12.59 -1.57
CA HIS A 25 -1.10 14.03 -1.32
C HIS A 25 0.29 14.64 -1.45
N VAL A 26 1.30 14.11 -0.74
CA VAL A 26 2.69 14.54 -0.89
C VAL A 26 3.17 14.40 -2.33
N GLY A 27 2.83 13.28 -2.99
CA GLY A 27 3.09 13.05 -4.41
C GLY A 27 2.56 14.15 -5.33
N SER A 28 1.35 14.65 -5.07
CA SER A 28 0.75 15.74 -5.85
C SER A 28 1.40 17.11 -5.60
N LEU A 29 1.99 17.32 -4.42
CA LEU A 29 2.71 18.57 -4.10
C LEU A 29 4.10 18.62 -4.77
N ILE A 30 4.73 17.46 -4.96
CA ILE A 30 6.09 17.35 -5.52
C ILE A 30 6.11 17.16 -7.04
N THR A 31 4.97 16.81 -7.66
CA THR A 31 4.87 16.61 -9.11
C THR A 31 3.94 17.65 -9.72
N GLU A 32 4.39 18.32 -10.79
CA GLU A 32 3.51 19.15 -11.59
C GLU A 32 2.42 18.28 -12.24
N PRO A 33 1.15 18.74 -12.27
CA PRO A 33 0.11 18.06 -13.02
C PRO A 33 0.47 18.10 -14.50
N VAL A 34 0.84 16.95 -15.06
CA VAL A 34 1.04 16.83 -16.50
C VAL A 34 -0.33 16.92 -17.19
N THR A 35 -0.68 18.10 -17.67
CA THR A 35 -1.79 18.32 -18.61
C THR A 35 -1.31 17.99 -20.02
N THR A 36 -1.48 16.75 -20.50
CA THR A 36 -1.37 16.52 -21.96
C THR A 36 -2.07 15.24 -22.41
N GLY A 37 -2.90 15.40 -23.43
CA GLY A 37 -2.96 14.51 -24.59
C GLY A 37 -4.10 13.51 -24.59
N GLU A 38 -5.13 13.83 -25.36
CA GLU A 38 -6.16 12.88 -25.79
C GLU A 38 -5.56 11.65 -26.48
N ASN A 39 -6.34 10.57 -26.45
CA ASN A 39 -6.19 9.32 -27.19
C ASN A 39 -5.45 9.48 -28.53
N ASP A 40 -4.23 8.95 -28.66
CA ASP A 40 -3.65 8.69 -29.97
C ASP A 40 -3.18 7.23 -30.13
N SER A 41 -3.87 6.55 -31.07
CA SER A 41 -3.51 5.33 -31.78
C SER A 41 -3.59 3.96 -31.07
N LEU A 42 -4.75 3.64 -30.48
CA LEU A 42 -5.02 2.36 -29.81
C LEU A 42 -5.48 1.20 -30.72
N ARG A 43 -5.15 1.17 -32.02
CA ARG A 43 -5.77 0.19 -32.95
C ARG A 43 -4.86 -0.60 -33.89
N GLY A 44 -3.53 -0.49 -33.79
CA GLY A 44 -2.61 -1.16 -34.73
C GLY A 44 -1.83 -2.37 -34.23
N ASN A 45 -1.67 -2.57 -32.92
CA ASN A 45 -0.37 -3.07 -32.46
C ASN A 45 -0.41 -4.19 -31.40
N MET A 46 -1.09 -5.30 -31.69
CA MET A 46 -0.82 -6.56 -30.96
C MET A 46 -0.07 -7.57 -31.84
N THR A 47 -0.37 -7.59 -33.14
CA THR A 47 0.23 -8.51 -34.12
C THR A 47 1.56 -7.99 -34.67
N GLU A 48 1.73 -6.66 -34.79
CA GLU A 48 3.02 -6.02 -35.16
C GLU A 48 4.04 -5.99 -34.00
N MET A 49 3.60 -6.24 -32.77
CA MET A 49 4.40 -6.07 -31.55
C MET A 49 5.24 -7.32 -31.18
N GLY A 50 5.17 -8.39 -31.96
CA GLY A 50 6.05 -9.55 -31.82
C GLY A 50 5.92 -10.32 -30.51
N LEU A 51 4.74 -10.37 -29.89
CA LEU A 51 4.46 -11.10 -28.64
C LEU A 51 4.55 -12.65 -28.79
N ASP A 52 5.10 -13.13 -29.91
CA ASP A 52 5.19 -14.54 -30.31
C ASP A 52 6.64 -15.06 -30.38
N SER A 53 7.64 -14.27 -29.97
CA SER A 53 9.05 -14.69 -30.02
C SER A 53 9.54 -15.37 -28.73
N ASP A 54 10.50 -16.29 -28.88
CA ASP A 54 11.21 -16.97 -27.79
C ASP A 54 11.85 -16.01 -26.76
N SER A 55 12.06 -14.74 -27.12
CA SER A 55 12.56 -13.70 -26.22
C SER A 55 11.57 -13.30 -25.11
N PHE A 56 10.26 -13.52 -25.29
CA PHE A 56 9.26 -13.21 -24.27
C PHE A 56 9.05 -14.35 -23.27
N ALA A 57 9.44 -15.58 -23.62
CA ALA A 57 9.31 -16.74 -22.73
C ALA A 57 10.12 -16.54 -21.44
N SER A 58 11.32 -15.95 -21.52
CA SER A 58 12.15 -15.67 -20.35
C SER A 58 11.59 -14.54 -19.47
N VAL A 59 11.07 -13.47 -20.08
CA VAL A 59 10.40 -12.36 -19.35
C VAL A 59 9.14 -12.87 -18.66
N PHE A 60 8.33 -13.67 -19.36
CA PHE A 60 7.16 -14.30 -18.79
C PHE A 60 7.53 -15.26 -17.67
N GLN A 61 8.45 -16.19 -17.90
CA GLN A 61 8.85 -17.19 -16.91
C GLN A 61 9.33 -16.49 -15.65
N HIS A 62 10.14 -15.44 -15.79
CA HIS A 62 10.55 -14.63 -14.66
C HIS A 62 9.35 -13.96 -13.96
N GLY A 63 8.42 -13.34 -14.70
CA GLY A 63 7.21 -12.76 -14.11
C GLY A 63 6.27 -13.77 -13.43
N PHE A 64 6.14 -14.95 -14.02
CA PHE A 64 5.31 -16.04 -13.53
C PHE A 64 5.90 -16.65 -12.27
N GLU A 65 7.19 -17.01 -12.25
CA GLU A 65 7.88 -17.50 -11.04
C GLU A 65 7.75 -16.50 -9.89
N GLN A 66 7.82 -15.21 -10.22
CA GLN A 66 7.67 -14.12 -9.26
C GLN A 66 6.26 -14.05 -8.66
N ILE A 67 5.20 -14.14 -9.46
CA ILE A 67 3.83 -14.09 -8.93
C ILE A 67 3.38 -15.43 -8.34
N ALA A 68 3.78 -16.56 -8.93
CA ALA A 68 3.37 -17.90 -8.52
C ALA A 68 3.89 -18.30 -7.13
N SER A 69 4.95 -17.65 -6.67
CA SER A 69 5.36 -17.74 -5.27
C SER A 69 4.39 -17.08 -4.27
N TRP A 70 3.56 -16.14 -4.73
CA TRP A 70 2.58 -15.42 -3.91
C TRP A 70 1.16 -15.96 -4.07
N TYR A 71 0.84 -16.63 -5.18
CA TYR A 71 -0.51 -17.11 -5.48
C TYR A 71 -0.48 -18.55 -5.96
N PRO A 72 -1.46 -19.38 -5.53
CA PRO A 72 -1.67 -20.67 -6.15
C PRO A 72 -2.13 -20.44 -7.59
N PHE A 73 -1.23 -20.56 -8.57
CA PHE A 73 -1.68 -20.76 -9.94
C PHE A 73 -2.20 -22.19 -10.05
N PRO A 74 -3.29 -22.41 -10.81
CA PRO A 74 -3.61 -23.76 -11.26
C PRO A 74 -2.38 -24.31 -12.02
N ASN A 75 -2.22 -25.63 -12.12
CA ASN A 75 -1.06 -26.30 -12.73
C ASN A 75 -0.97 -26.06 -14.26
N GLU A 76 -0.92 -24.80 -14.67
CA GLU A 76 -1.01 -24.33 -16.04
C GLU A 76 0.41 -24.11 -16.56
N THR A 77 0.67 -24.61 -17.76
CA THR A 77 1.92 -24.36 -18.45
C THR A 77 1.89 -22.97 -19.11
N LEU A 78 3.06 -22.45 -19.51
CA LEU A 78 3.15 -21.22 -20.30
C LEU A 78 2.23 -21.26 -21.53
N THR A 79 2.21 -22.39 -22.24
CA THR A 79 1.36 -22.60 -23.42
C THR A 79 -0.12 -22.56 -23.05
N ASP A 80 -0.49 -23.21 -21.95
CA ASP A 80 -1.86 -23.26 -21.46
C ASP A 80 -2.38 -21.87 -21.07
N LEU A 81 -1.59 -21.09 -20.32
CA LEU A 81 -1.91 -19.71 -19.97
C LEU A 81 -2.08 -18.83 -21.21
N LYS A 82 -1.20 -18.99 -22.20
CA LYS A 82 -1.23 -18.20 -23.44
C LYS A 82 -2.46 -18.53 -24.30
N GLU A 83 -2.81 -19.80 -24.43
CA GLU A 83 -3.90 -20.27 -25.30
C GLU A 83 -5.27 -20.11 -24.63
N ASN A 84 -5.39 -20.45 -23.34
CA ASN A 84 -6.68 -20.55 -22.65
C ASN A 84 -6.97 -19.36 -21.73
N HIS A 85 -5.94 -18.66 -21.24
CA HIS A 85 -6.08 -17.58 -20.25
C HIS A 85 -5.33 -16.29 -20.64
N PRO A 86 -5.61 -15.71 -21.82
CA PRO A 86 -4.79 -14.64 -22.42
C PRO A 86 -4.68 -13.37 -21.56
N LEU A 87 -5.71 -13.07 -20.75
CA LEU A 87 -5.68 -11.93 -19.84
C LEU A 87 -4.73 -12.16 -18.66
N LEU A 88 -4.80 -13.35 -18.05
CA LEU A 88 -3.89 -13.74 -16.96
C LEU A 88 -2.45 -13.81 -17.47
N PHE A 89 -2.25 -14.35 -18.67
CA PHE A 89 -0.96 -14.34 -19.36
C PHE A 89 -0.39 -12.92 -19.52
N ALA A 90 -1.20 -11.97 -20.00
CA ALA A 90 -0.80 -10.58 -20.15
C ALA A 90 -0.43 -9.90 -18.82
N VAL A 91 -1.12 -10.23 -17.72
CA VAL A 91 -0.79 -9.75 -16.37
C VAL A 91 0.55 -10.31 -15.89
N CYS A 92 0.82 -11.60 -16.11
CA CYS A 92 2.10 -12.21 -15.79
C CYS A 92 3.26 -11.62 -16.62
N LEU A 93 3.03 -11.30 -17.89
CA LEU A 93 3.99 -10.56 -18.72
C LEU A 93 4.31 -9.18 -18.14
N LEU A 94 3.30 -8.44 -17.66
CA LEU A 94 3.52 -7.14 -17.01
C LEU A 94 4.39 -7.27 -15.75
N ALA A 95 4.22 -8.33 -14.97
CA ALA A 95 5.10 -8.61 -13.84
C ALA A 95 6.54 -8.89 -14.27
N GLY A 96 6.73 -9.67 -15.34
CA GLY A 96 8.03 -9.94 -15.93
C GLY A 96 8.74 -8.69 -16.43
N ILE A 97 8.01 -7.82 -17.13
CA ILE A 97 8.47 -6.49 -17.59
C ILE A 97 8.90 -5.64 -16.40
N ARG A 98 8.14 -5.66 -15.30
CA ARG A 98 8.47 -4.90 -14.09
C ARG A 98 9.76 -5.39 -13.44
N ALA A 99 9.98 -6.69 -13.43
CA ALA A 99 11.16 -7.33 -12.84
C ALA A 99 12.42 -7.18 -13.70
N THR A 100 12.28 -6.96 -15.02
CA THR A 100 13.40 -6.86 -15.94
C THR A 100 13.87 -5.40 -16.11
N ALA A 101 15.13 -5.15 -15.77
CA ALA A 101 15.75 -3.84 -15.96
C ALA A 101 15.73 -3.44 -17.45
N GLY A 102 15.38 -2.18 -17.74
CA GLY A 102 15.31 -1.66 -19.12
C GLY A 102 13.97 -1.86 -19.83
N LEU A 103 13.09 -2.75 -19.37
CA LEU A 103 11.75 -2.91 -19.95
C LEU A 103 10.69 -2.00 -19.32
N ASN A 104 10.94 -1.53 -18.10
CA ASN A 104 10.09 -0.57 -17.41
C ASN A 104 9.96 0.74 -18.19
N ARG A 105 8.71 1.20 -18.38
CA ARG A 105 8.32 2.45 -19.08
C ARG A 105 8.65 2.47 -20.59
N THR A 106 8.93 1.32 -21.18
CA THR A 106 8.98 1.19 -22.64
C THR A 106 7.58 1.36 -23.25
N ASN A 107 7.50 1.64 -24.56
CA ASN A 107 6.23 1.65 -25.29
C ASN A 107 5.49 0.32 -25.16
N LEU A 108 6.22 -0.80 -25.11
CA LEU A 108 5.68 -2.13 -24.83
C LEU A 108 4.97 -2.16 -23.47
N HIS A 109 5.64 -1.74 -22.40
CA HIS A 109 5.05 -1.69 -21.05
C HIS A 109 3.76 -0.84 -21.03
N ILE A 110 3.82 0.35 -21.63
CA ILE A 110 2.69 1.29 -21.66
C ILE A 110 1.51 0.69 -22.43
N THR A 111 1.78 0.08 -23.58
CA THR A 111 0.75 -0.48 -24.44
C THR A 111 0.11 -1.72 -23.81
N LEU A 112 0.92 -2.66 -23.32
CA LEU A 112 0.41 -3.86 -22.65
C LEU A 112 -0.41 -3.52 -21.41
N HIS A 113 0.05 -2.57 -20.60
CA HIS A 113 -0.71 -2.11 -19.43
C HIS A 113 -2.06 -1.49 -19.84
N THR A 114 -2.07 -0.65 -20.87
CA THR A 114 -3.30 -0.02 -21.37
C THR A 114 -4.29 -1.06 -21.89
N LEU A 115 -3.79 -2.09 -22.57
CA LEU A 115 -4.59 -3.20 -23.06
C LEU A 115 -5.22 -4.00 -21.91
N VAL A 116 -4.41 -4.39 -20.93
CA VAL A 116 -4.86 -5.11 -19.73
C VAL A 116 -5.88 -4.29 -18.96
N LYS A 117 -5.62 -3.00 -18.73
CA LYS A 117 -6.55 -2.07 -18.08
C LYS A 117 -7.90 -2.01 -18.80
N THR A 118 -7.88 -1.90 -20.13
CA THR A 118 -9.10 -1.84 -20.95
C THR A 118 -9.89 -3.13 -20.86
N HIS A 119 -9.23 -4.29 -21.02
CA HIS A 119 -9.87 -5.59 -20.93
C HIS A 119 -10.42 -5.88 -19.55
N LEU A 120 -9.68 -5.58 -18.48
CA LEU A 120 -10.17 -5.70 -17.11
C LEU A 120 -11.41 -4.82 -16.90
N GLY A 121 -11.38 -3.55 -17.34
CA GLY A 121 -12.53 -2.66 -17.24
C GLY A 121 -13.78 -3.21 -17.91
N MET A 122 -13.64 -3.82 -19.09
CA MET A 122 -14.76 -4.50 -19.75
C MET A 122 -15.21 -5.75 -18.99
N LYS A 123 -14.26 -6.63 -18.61
CA LYS A 123 -14.54 -7.90 -17.94
C LYS A 123 -15.18 -7.74 -16.58
N THR A 124 -14.87 -6.66 -15.85
CA THR A 124 -15.47 -6.41 -14.53
C THR A 124 -16.99 -6.24 -14.57
N LEU A 125 -17.57 -5.95 -15.74
CA LEU A 125 -19.01 -5.79 -15.95
C LEU A 125 -19.71 -7.12 -16.30
N ASP A 126 -18.96 -8.15 -16.67
CA ASP A 126 -19.50 -9.48 -16.93
C ASP A 126 -19.84 -10.15 -15.58
N THR A 127 -20.92 -10.93 -15.50
CA THR A 127 -21.21 -11.79 -14.34
C THR A 127 -21.99 -13.02 -14.81
N PRO A 128 -21.54 -14.26 -14.52
CA PRO A 128 -20.31 -14.60 -13.80
C PRO A 128 -19.05 -14.39 -14.66
N ILE A 129 -17.92 -14.10 -14.02
CA ILE A 129 -16.60 -14.14 -14.67
C ILE A 129 -15.87 -15.43 -14.32
N ASP A 130 -14.98 -15.83 -15.22
CA ASP A 130 -14.14 -16.99 -15.04
C ASP A 130 -13.07 -16.77 -13.94
N ILE A 131 -12.65 -17.88 -13.32
CA ILE A 131 -11.69 -17.87 -12.23
C ILE A 131 -10.34 -17.27 -12.66
N SER A 132 -9.91 -17.45 -13.91
CA SER A 132 -8.65 -16.91 -14.40
C SER A 132 -8.68 -15.38 -14.50
N THR A 133 -9.83 -14.81 -14.87
CA THR A 133 -10.08 -13.36 -14.84
C THR A 133 -10.05 -12.84 -13.40
N ILE A 134 -10.63 -13.55 -12.43
CA ILE A 134 -10.54 -13.15 -11.01
C ILE A 134 -9.08 -13.15 -10.54
N HIS A 135 -8.27 -14.15 -10.92
CA HIS A 135 -6.83 -14.16 -10.62
C HIS A 135 -6.11 -12.96 -11.26
N ALA A 136 -6.39 -12.66 -12.53
CA ALA A 136 -5.82 -11.50 -13.21
C ALA A 136 -6.17 -10.19 -12.48
N MET A 137 -7.42 -10.02 -12.04
CA MET A 137 -7.87 -8.89 -11.26
C MET A 137 -7.17 -8.80 -9.89
N LEU A 138 -7.01 -9.94 -9.20
CA LEU A 138 -6.33 -10.03 -7.91
C LEU A 138 -4.86 -9.60 -8.02
N ILE A 139 -4.10 -10.18 -8.94
CA ILE A 139 -2.69 -9.85 -9.15
C ILE A 139 -2.56 -8.37 -9.54
N PHE A 140 -3.42 -7.89 -10.45
CA PHE A 140 -3.39 -6.49 -10.87
C PHE A 140 -3.70 -5.53 -9.71
N SER A 141 -4.64 -5.87 -8.84
CA SER A 141 -4.96 -5.07 -7.65
C SER A 141 -3.79 -4.97 -6.66
N ALA A 142 -3.01 -6.04 -6.51
CA ALA A 142 -1.90 -6.09 -5.57
C ALA A 142 -0.62 -5.40 -6.09
N TRP A 143 -0.28 -5.53 -7.38
CA TRP A 143 0.99 -5.03 -7.94
C TRP A 143 0.88 -3.75 -8.78
N SER A 144 -0.33 -3.36 -9.20
CA SER A 144 -0.60 -2.12 -9.95
C SER A 144 0.47 -1.86 -11.02
N PHE A 145 0.52 -2.71 -12.05
CA PHE A 145 1.57 -2.74 -13.09
C PHE A 145 1.56 -1.54 -14.06
N GLY A 146 1.15 -0.36 -13.59
CA GLY A 146 1.13 0.86 -14.39
C GLY A 146 2.51 1.28 -14.86
N PRO A 147 2.66 1.83 -16.08
CA PRO A 147 3.77 2.72 -16.38
C PRO A 147 3.59 3.95 -15.49
N LEU A 148 4.41 3.97 -14.44
CA LEU A 148 4.38 4.97 -13.39
C LEU A 148 4.91 6.31 -13.93
N VAL A 149 4.07 7.03 -14.66
CA VAL A 149 4.31 8.37 -15.22
C VAL A 149 3.60 9.40 -14.31
N PRO A 150 4.23 10.54 -13.97
CA PRO A 150 3.54 11.65 -13.32
C PRO A 150 2.30 12.05 -14.13
N GLY A 151 1.12 12.12 -13.49
CA GLY A 151 -0.17 12.36 -14.18
C GLY A 151 -0.82 11.14 -14.85
N GLY A 152 -0.24 9.94 -14.73
CA GLY A 152 -0.78 8.73 -15.34
C GLY A 152 -2.12 8.26 -14.74
N ARG A 153 -3.07 7.87 -15.60
CA ARG A 153 -4.35 7.25 -15.19
C ARG A 153 -4.13 5.84 -14.64
N TYR A 154 -3.87 5.68 -13.35
CA TYR A 154 -3.82 4.36 -12.72
C TYR A 154 -5.22 3.81 -12.46
N ILE A 155 -5.34 2.47 -12.34
CA ILE A 155 -6.53 1.87 -11.75
C ILE A 155 -6.37 1.98 -10.24
N ASP A 156 -7.37 2.53 -9.56
CA ASP A 156 -7.35 2.61 -8.11
C ASP A 156 -7.43 1.19 -7.51
N SER A 157 -6.40 0.80 -6.76
CA SER A 157 -6.26 -0.57 -6.24
C SER A 157 -7.32 -0.92 -5.22
N TRP A 158 -7.87 0.06 -4.48
CA TRP A 158 -9.05 -0.16 -3.64
C TRP A 158 -10.27 -0.54 -4.49
N LEU A 159 -10.55 0.20 -5.56
CA LEU A 159 -11.67 -0.11 -6.46
C LEU A 159 -11.50 -1.49 -7.12
N MET A 160 -10.31 -1.79 -7.65
CA MET A 160 -10.07 -3.07 -8.31
C MET A 160 -10.20 -4.23 -7.32
N SER A 161 -9.57 -4.14 -6.14
CA SER A 161 -9.69 -5.19 -5.10
C SER A 161 -11.11 -5.36 -4.57
N SER A 162 -11.89 -4.27 -4.46
CA SER A 162 -13.32 -4.32 -4.13
C SER A 162 -14.12 -5.09 -5.17
N THR A 163 -13.80 -4.87 -6.44
CA THR A 163 -14.46 -5.54 -7.56
C THR A 163 -14.07 -7.02 -7.59
N THR A 164 -12.78 -7.33 -7.40
CA THR A 164 -12.28 -8.71 -7.31
C THR A 164 -12.97 -9.49 -6.20
N ILE A 165 -13.03 -8.96 -4.98
CA ILE A 165 -13.63 -9.69 -3.85
C ILE A 165 -15.15 -9.86 -4.03
N THR A 166 -15.81 -8.89 -4.65
CA THR A 166 -17.23 -9.00 -5.01
C THR A 166 -17.45 -10.14 -6.01
N HIS A 167 -16.60 -10.26 -7.04
CA HIS A 167 -16.66 -11.39 -7.96
C HIS A 167 -16.34 -12.72 -7.30
N CYS A 168 -15.42 -12.77 -6.33
CA CYS A 168 -15.24 -13.97 -5.51
C CYS A 168 -16.54 -14.34 -4.76
N MET A 169 -17.26 -13.38 -4.19
CA MET A 169 -18.54 -13.64 -3.50
C MET A 169 -19.64 -14.15 -4.44
N LEU A 170 -19.63 -13.71 -5.69
CA LEU A 170 -20.63 -14.10 -6.69
C LEU A 170 -20.31 -15.46 -7.33
N SER A 171 -19.02 -15.75 -7.54
CA SER A 171 -18.57 -16.95 -8.26
C SER A 171 -18.27 -18.14 -7.34
N PHE A 172 -17.95 -17.92 -6.06
CA PHE A 172 -17.57 -19.01 -5.16
C PHE A 172 -18.75 -19.44 -4.28
N PRO A 173 -18.94 -20.76 -4.06
CA PRO A 173 -19.94 -21.27 -3.12
C PRO A 173 -19.44 -21.13 -1.67
N LEU A 174 -19.16 -19.89 -1.24
CA LEU A 174 -18.51 -19.54 0.03
C LEU A 174 -19.18 -20.20 1.25
N SER A 175 -20.52 -20.21 1.30
CA SER A 175 -21.26 -20.84 2.41
C SER A 175 -21.07 -22.36 2.47
N GLU A 176 -21.01 -23.02 1.32
CA GLU A 176 -20.79 -24.47 1.24
C GLU A 176 -19.33 -24.80 1.58
N LEU A 177 -18.39 -24.02 1.05
CA LEU A 177 -16.97 -24.16 1.35
C LEU A 177 -16.70 -24.12 2.85
N VAL A 178 -17.28 -23.16 3.60
CA VAL A 178 -17.12 -23.10 5.07
C VAL A 178 -17.73 -24.33 5.77
N SER A 179 -18.73 -24.98 5.18
CA SER A 179 -19.36 -26.18 5.75
C SER A 179 -18.62 -27.49 5.41
N LEU A 180 -17.85 -27.52 4.32
CA LEU A 180 -17.11 -28.69 3.81
C LEU A 180 -15.76 -28.92 4.50
N VAL A 181 -15.64 -28.47 5.75
CA VAL A 181 -14.51 -28.65 6.63
C VAL A 181 -13.98 -30.09 6.57
N GLY A 182 -12.82 -30.28 5.94
CA GLY A 182 -12.11 -31.57 5.87
C GLY A 182 -12.36 -32.40 4.59
N LEU A 183 -13.17 -31.93 3.65
CA LEU A 183 -13.47 -32.60 2.36
C LEU A 183 -13.09 -31.77 1.14
N TYR A 184 -12.14 -30.84 1.28
CA TYR A 184 -11.73 -29.99 0.17
C TYR A 184 -10.99 -30.80 -0.88
N ASP A 185 -11.42 -30.70 -2.13
CA ASP A 185 -10.56 -30.98 -3.29
C ASP A 185 -9.63 -29.78 -3.55
N GLU A 186 -8.72 -29.93 -4.53
CA GLU A 186 -7.75 -28.88 -4.84
C GLU A 186 -8.42 -27.60 -5.38
N THR A 187 -9.49 -27.76 -6.14
CA THR A 187 -10.28 -26.65 -6.68
C THR A 187 -10.87 -25.80 -5.56
N ASN A 188 -11.54 -26.44 -4.59
CA ASN A 188 -12.12 -25.77 -3.44
C ASN A 188 -11.05 -25.10 -2.57
N ARG A 189 -9.89 -25.76 -2.38
CA ARG A 189 -8.75 -25.14 -1.68
C ARG A 189 -8.26 -23.88 -2.39
N ASN A 190 -8.10 -23.92 -3.71
CA ASN A 190 -7.64 -22.76 -4.48
C ASN A 190 -8.63 -21.59 -4.42
N MET A 191 -9.94 -21.85 -4.43
CA MET A 191 -10.95 -20.82 -4.18
C MET A 191 -10.79 -20.21 -2.79
N CYS A 192 -10.55 -21.02 -1.76
CA CYS A 192 -10.31 -20.54 -0.39
C CYS A 192 -9.05 -19.67 -0.30
N ARG A 193 -7.94 -20.12 -0.90
CA ARG A 193 -6.68 -19.35 -0.97
C ARG A 193 -6.89 -18.01 -1.66
N MET A 194 -7.55 -18.01 -2.83
CA MET A 194 -7.88 -16.79 -3.57
C MET A 194 -8.76 -15.85 -2.74
N TRP A 195 -9.77 -16.37 -2.04
CA TRP A 195 -10.61 -15.57 -1.16
C TRP A 195 -9.82 -14.88 -0.04
N ILE A 196 -8.95 -15.62 0.66
CA ILE A 196 -8.11 -15.07 1.74
C ILE A 196 -7.18 -13.99 1.21
N GLN A 197 -6.57 -14.21 0.04
CA GLN A 197 -5.66 -13.24 -0.58
C GLN A 197 -6.40 -12.00 -1.08
N ALA A 198 -7.54 -12.15 -1.75
CA ALA A 198 -8.38 -11.03 -2.17
C ALA A 198 -8.84 -10.21 -0.96
N SER A 199 -9.21 -10.88 0.13
CA SER A 199 -9.55 -10.26 1.42
C SER A 199 -8.39 -9.44 1.98
N LEU A 200 -7.19 -10.01 2.03
CA LEU A 200 -6.00 -9.30 2.53
C LEU A 200 -5.66 -8.08 1.68
N VAL A 201 -5.62 -8.24 0.36
CA VAL A 201 -5.31 -7.14 -0.57
C VAL A 201 -6.35 -6.04 -0.44
N HIS A 202 -7.64 -6.39 -0.44
CA HIS A 202 -8.71 -5.42 -0.30
C HIS A 202 -8.63 -4.66 1.03
N LEU A 203 -8.44 -5.36 2.15
CA LEU A 203 -8.39 -4.75 3.46
C LEU A 203 -7.18 -3.84 3.65
N LYS A 204 -6.02 -4.22 3.11
CA LYS A 204 -4.83 -3.35 3.04
C LYS A 204 -5.15 -2.05 2.33
N TYR A 205 -5.77 -2.10 1.14
CA TYR A 205 -6.12 -0.88 0.41
C TYR A 205 -7.28 -0.08 1.04
N ALA A 206 -8.22 -0.73 1.73
CA ALA A 206 -9.27 -0.06 2.50
C ALA A 206 -8.67 0.80 3.62
N ILE A 207 -7.80 0.20 4.45
CA ILE A 207 -7.06 0.92 5.49
C ILE A 207 -6.15 2.00 4.87
N GLY A 208 -5.39 1.62 3.84
CA GLY A 208 -4.44 2.50 3.17
C GLY A 208 -5.07 3.76 2.60
N THR A 209 -6.27 3.65 2.02
CA THR A 209 -6.97 4.77 1.37
C THR A 209 -7.97 5.50 2.26
N GLY A 210 -8.24 5.02 3.47
CA GLY A 210 -9.26 5.61 4.33
C GLY A 210 -10.69 5.29 3.86
N ARG A 211 -10.87 4.23 3.06
CA ARG A 211 -12.16 3.82 2.50
C ARG A 211 -12.70 2.55 3.16
N PRO A 212 -14.02 2.41 3.30
CA PRO A 212 -14.61 1.23 3.90
C PRO A 212 -14.33 -0.03 3.09
N SER A 213 -14.26 -1.17 3.79
CA SER A 213 -14.27 -2.50 3.20
C SER A 213 -15.65 -2.82 2.64
N VAL A 214 -15.70 -3.45 1.46
CA VAL A 214 -16.96 -3.96 0.88
C VAL A 214 -17.39 -5.29 1.52
N VAL A 215 -16.54 -5.89 2.35
CA VAL A 215 -16.80 -7.13 3.09
C VAL A 215 -16.77 -6.88 4.59
N SER A 216 -17.75 -7.41 5.32
CA SER A 216 -17.83 -7.28 6.79
C SER A 216 -16.72 -8.07 7.50
N CYS A 217 -16.24 -7.53 8.63
CA CYS A 217 -15.23 -8.19 9.47
C CYS A 217 -15.67 -9.58 9.94
N ASP A 218 -16.95 -9.77 10.28
CA ASP A 218 -17.50 -11.08 10.68
C ASP A 218 -17.26 -12.14 9.60
N ARG A 219 -17.49 -11.77 8.33
CA ARG A 219 -17.21 -12.67 7.21
C ARG A 219 -15.72 -12.92 7.13
N LEU A 220 -14.87 -11.89 7.17
CA LEU A 220 -13.43 -12.04 7.08
C LEU A 220 -12.86 -12.98 8.17
N HIS A 221 -13.33 -12.84 9.42
CA HIS A 221 -12.92 -13.69 10.55
C HIS A 221 -13.16 -15.17 10.29
N GLN A 222 -14.35 -15.54 9.78
CA GLN A 222 -14.70 -16.94 9.48
C GLN A 222 -13.69 -17.62 8.56
N TRP A 223 -13.16 -16.87 7.59
CA TRP A 223 -12.25 -17.40 6.57
C TRP A 223 -10.79 -17.49 7.00
N THR A 224 -10.40 -16.79 8.06
CA THR A 224 -9.02 -16.85 8.56
C THR A 224 -8.69 -18.14 9.33
N GLU A 225 -9.71 -18.95 9.62
CA GLU A 225 -9.59 -20.21 10.35
C GLU A 225 -9.53 -21.43 9.42
N ILE A 226 -9.89 -21.27 8.14
CA ILE A 226 -9.96 -22.38 7.18
C ILE A 226 -8.59 -23.01 6.88
N VAL A 227 -7.51 -22.25 7.03
CA VAL A 227 -6.14 -22.74 6.79
C VAL A 227 -5.72 -23.83 7.79
N LYS A 228 -6.42 -24.00 8.91
CA LYS A 228 -6.16 -25.06 9.89
C LYS A 228 -6.46 -26.47 9.36
N TYR A 229 -7.21 -26.58 8.26
CA TYR A 229 -7.57 -27.86 7.69
C TYR A 229 -6.44 -28.45 6.82
N PRO A 230 -6.42 -29.78 6.59
CA PRO A 230 -5.40 -30.41 5.77
C PRO A 230 -5.36 -29.87 4.33
N GLY A 231 -4.16 -29.78 3.76
CA GLY A 231 -3.95 -29.39 2.36
C GLY A 231 -3.61 -27.91 2.14
N PHE A 232 -3.64 -27.08 3.18
CA PHE A 232 -3.08 -25.72 3.13
C PHE A 232 -1.58 -25.72 3.46
N GLU A 233 -0.83 -24.89 2.75
CA GLU A 233 0.62 -24.79 2.86
C GLU A 233 1.04 -23.79 3.95
N ALA A 234 2.33 -23.78 4.29
CA ALA A 234 2.87 -22.83 5.26
C ALA A 234 2.64 -21.37 4.85
N PHE A 235 2.70 -21.06 3.55
CA PHE A 235 2.44 -19.72 3.05
C PHE A 235 0.97 -19.30 3.22
N ASP A 236 0.01 -20.21 3.02
CA ASP A 236 -1.41 -19.95 3.27
C ASP A 236 -1.65 -19.52 4.72
N HIS A 237 -0.97 -20.16 5.67
CA HIS A 237 -1.03 -19.82 7.08
C HIS A 237 -0.46 -18.43 7.36
N ILE A 238 0.62 -18.04 6.68
CA ILE A 238 1.23 -16.72 6.79
C ILE A 238 0.24 -15.64 6.33
N ILE A 239 -0.36 -15.83 5.14
CA ILE A 239 -1.32 -14.87 4.58
C ILE A 239 -2.59 -14.76 5.44
N ALA A 240 -3.14 -15.88 5.91
CA ALA A 240 -4.31 -15.85 6.80
C ALA A 240 -3.98 -15.20 8.15
N THR A 241 -2.78 -15.41 8.68
CA THR A 241 -2.32 -14.78 9.92
C THR A 241 -2.11 -13.27 9.73
N GLU A 242 -1.56 -12.85 8.59
CA GLU A 242 -1.47 -11.45 8.21
C GLU A 242 -2.86 -10.81 8.08
N LEU A 243 -3.81 -11.49 7.44
CA LEU A 243 -5.20 -11.03 7.33
C LEU A 243 -5.82 -10.79 8.71
N LYS A 244 -5.62 -11.68 9.70
CA LYS A 244 -6.10 -11.47 11.08
C LYS A 244 -5.61 -10.16 11.69
N LEU A 245 -4.34 -9.81 11.46
CA LEU A 245 -3.77 -8.55 11.95
C LEU A 245 -4.47 -7.34 11.32
N TYR A 246 -4.66 -7.37 9.99
CA TYR A 246 -5.32 -6.27 9.30
C TYR A 246 -6.81 -6.19 9.62
N ILE A 247 -7.48 -7.30 9.97
CA ILE A 247 -8.87 -7.25 10.49
C ILE A 247 -8.90 -6.49 11.82
N HIS A 248 -8.03 -6.84 12.77
CA HIS A 248 -7.96 -6.12 14.05
C HIS A 248 -7.64 -4.63 13.87
N LEU A 249 -6.74 -4.31 12.94
CA LEU A 249 -6.41 -2.92 12.61
C LEU A 249 -7.61 -2.18 12.00
N TYR A 250 -8.31 -2.80 11.05
CA TYR A 250 -9.49 -2.21 10.43
C TYR A 250 -10.60 -1.97 11.45
N GLU A 251 -10.88 -2.95 12.31
CA GLU A 251 -11.86 -2.83 13.40
C GLU A 251 -11.51 -1.68 14.35
N ALA A 252 -10.24 -1.54 14.73
CA ALA A 252 -9.80 -0.44 15.59
C ALA A 252 -10.01 0.95 14.97
N ILE A 253 -9.80 1.08 13.66
CA ILE A 253 -9.84 2.34 12.91
C ILE A 253 -11.28 2.74 12.57
N TYR A 254 -12.09 1.79 12.12
CA TYR A 254 -13.43 2.04 11.56
C TYR A 254 -14.59 1.64 12.47
N HIS A 255 -14.41 0.68 13.39
CA HIS A 255 -15.45 0.36 14.36
C HIS A 255 -15.20 1.17 15.63
N THR A 256 -16.06 2.16 15.89
CA THR A 256 -16.00 3.06 17.06
C THR A 256 -16.15 2.36 18.40
N VAL A 257 -16.32 1.03 18.40
CA VAL A 257 -16.51 0.19 19.59
C VAL A 257 -15.20 -0.05 20.32
N SER A 258 -14.06 -0.12 19.61
CA SER A 258 -12.77 -0.47 20.23
C SER A 258 -12.05 0.75 20.82
N SER A 259 -11.63 0.62 22.08
CA SER A 259 -10.78 1.63 22.73
C SER A 259 -9.33 1.56 22.21
N VAL A 260 -8.58 2.66 22.29
CA VAL A 260 -7.14 2.68 21.89
C VAL A 260 -6.32 1.60 22.63
N PRO A 261 -6.46 1.41 23.96
CA PRO A 261 -5.72 0.36 24.67
C PRO A 261 -6.08 -1.05 24.19
N GLU A 262 -7.35 -1.29 23.87
CA GLU A 262 -7.83 -2.57 23.35
C GLU A 262 -7.25 -2.87 21.95
N ALA A 263 -7.22 -1.86 21.07
CA ALA A 263 -6.59 -1.99 19.75
C ALA A 263 -5.11 -2.38 19.87
N TRP A 264 -4.36 -1.73 20.75
CA TRP A 264 -2.97 -2.08 21.03
C TRP A 264 -2.82 -3.47 21.64
N GLU A 265 -3.69 -3.87 22.57
CA GLU A 265 -3.64 -5.22 23.13
C GLU A 265 -3.92 -6.29 22.05
N ASN A 266 -4.83 -6.05 21.11
CA ASN A 266 -5.07 -6.97 20.00
C ASN A 266 -3.83 -7.10 19.09
N VAL A 267 -3.21 -5.99 18.68
CA VAL A 267 -1.98 -5.99 17.87
C VAL A 267 -0.81 -6.63 18.63
N ASN A 268 -0.62 -6.29 19.90
CA ASN A 268 0.45 -6.84 20.73
C ASN A 268 0.25 -8.34 21.02
N ARG A 269 -0.98 -8.78 21.26
CA ARG A 269 -1.31 -10.20 21.45
C ARG A 269 -1.04 -11.00 20.18
N TRP A 270 -1.43 -10.46 19.02
CA TRP A 270 -1.07 -11.03 17.74
C TRP A 270 0.46 -11.11 17.60
N GLY A 271 1.18 -10.03 17.95
CA GLY A 271 2.64 -9.98 17.90
C GLY A 271 3.32 -11.03 18.78
N ARG A 272 2.89 -11.17 20.03
CA ARG A 272 3.41 -12.18 20.98
C ARG A 272 3.23 -13.60 20.45
N LYS A 273 2.13 -13.87 19.74
CA LYS A 273 1.80 -15.20 19.22
C LYS A 273 2.59 -15.55 17.96
N TYR A 274 2.81 -14.59 17.06
CA TYR A 274 3.24 -14.87 15.69
C TYR A 274 4.62 -14.35 15.32
N LEU A 275 5.26 -13.50 16.14
CA LEU A 275 6.59 -12.94 15.82
C LEU A 275 7.77 -13.79 16.32
N GLY A 276 7.59 -14.65 17.32
CA GLY A 276 8.67 -15.44 17.91
C GLY A 276 9.36 -16.37 16.90
N GLU A 277 8.57 -17.18 16.18
CA GLU A 277 9.01 -18.02 15.05
C GLU A 277 8.58 -17.42 13.70
N GLY A 278 8.21 -16.14 13.68
CA GLY A 278 7.53 -15.49 12.57
C GLY A 278 8.41 -15.28 11.35
N THR A 279 7.82 -15.40 10.15
CA THR A 279 8.49 -15.06 8.90
C THR A 279 8.72 -13.56 8.76
N ASN A 280 9.67 -13.15 7.91
CA ASN A 280 9.95 -11.74 7.63
C ASN A 280 8.68 -10.99 7.15
N THR A 281 7.76 -11.69 6.46
CA THR A 281 6.45 -11.15 6.04
C THR A 281 5.58 -10.74 7.23
N LEU A 282 5.50 -11.55 8.29
CA LEU A 282 4.72 -11.23 9.48
C LEU A 282 5.36 -10.11 10.31
N ARG A 283 6.69 -10.06 10.38
CA ARG A 283 7.43 -8.94 11.02
C ARG A 283 7.19 -7.62 10.30
N TRP A 284 7.20 -7.65 8.97
CA TRP A 284 6.84 -6.52 8.12
C TRP A 284 5.40 -6.06 8.36
N ALA A 285 4.44 -6.98 8.28
CA ALA A 285 3.02 -6.68 8.49
C ALA A 285 2.76 -6.07 9.87
N HIS A 286 3.36 -6.62 10.92
CA HIS A 286 3.27 -6.08 12.27
C HIS A 286 3.83 -4.66 12.38
N SER A 287 4.99 -4.41 11.78
CA SER A 287 5.64 -3.08 11.82
C SER A 287 4.78 -2.05 11.09
N CYS A 288 4.21 -2.43 9.95
CA CYS A 288 3.26 -1.63 9.19
C CYS A 288 1.98 -1.33 9.97
N ALA A 289 1.34 -2.36 10.53
CA ALA A 289 0.12 -2.20 11.32
C ALA A 289 0.36 -1.33 12.56
N SER A 290 1.49 -1.50 13.24
CA SER A 290 1.86 -0.68 14.40
C SER A 290 2.14 0.78 14.04
N LEU A 291 2.75 1.05 12.88
CA LEU A 291 2.92 2.41 12.38
C LEU A 291 1.57 3.07 12.10
N ILE A 292 0.66 2.36 11.43
CA ILE A 292 -0.69 2.87 11.13
C ILE A 292 -1.45 3.13 12.44
N LEU A 293 -1.44 2.19 13.38
CA LEU A 293 -2.15 2.31 14.65
C LEU A 293 -1.59 3.46 15.53
N SER A 294 -0.27 3.62 15.59
CA SER A 294 0.36 4.71 16.34
C SER A 294 0.05 6.08 15.74
N ARG A 295 0.04 6.20 14.41
CA ARG A 295 -0.40 7.41 13.69
C ARG A 295 -1.88 7.73 13.94
N TRP A 296 -2.72 6.70 13.93
CA TRP A 296 -4.14 6.83 14.25
C TRP A 296 -4.38 7.31 15.68
N GLU A 297 -3.68 6.71 16.66
CA GLU A 297 -3.77 7.16 18.06
C GLU A 297 -3.32 8.62 18.20
N LEU A 298 -2.21 8.99 17.57
CA LEU A 298 -1.69 10.35 17.61
C LEU A 298 -2.69 11.36 17.02
N ALA A 299 -3.30 11.05 15.86
CA ALA A 299 -4.34 11.88 15.27
C ALA A 299 -5.55 12.04 16.20
N LYS A 300 -6.02 10.94 16.82
CA LYS A 300 -7.13 10.97 17.79
C LYS A 300 -6.81 11.83 19.02
N GLN A 301 -5.57 11.78 19.51
CA GLN A 301 -5.14 12.62 20.63
C GLN A 301 -5.04 14.11 20.24
N ASN A 302 -4.57 14.43 19.03
CA ASN A 302 -4.53 15.79 18.52
C ASN A 302 -5.93 16.43 18.39
N GLN A 303 -6.94 15.63 18.04
CA GLN A 303 -8.34 16.07 17.98
C GLN A 303 -9.01 16.16 19.38
N SER A 304 -8.43 15.53 20.40
CA SER A 304 -9.04 15.48 21.74
C SER A 304 -8.89 16.81 22.49
N THR A 305 -10.01 17.34 23.00
CA THR A 305 -10.00 18.58 23.80
C THR A 305 -9.81 18.24 25.29
N SER A 306 -8.57 17.93 25.70
CA SER A 306 -8.24 17.71 27.13
C SER A 306 -8.14 19.03 27.93
N PRO A 307 -8.71 19.16 29.14
CA PRO A 307 -8.62 20.39 29.93
C PRO A 307 -7.20 20.71 30.45
N ASN A 308 -6.25 19.76 30.43
CA ASN A 308 -4.87 19.97 30.88
C ASN A 308 -3.88 19.93 29.71
N ALA A 309 -3.40 21.11 29.30
CA ALA A 309 -2.50 21.27 28.16
C ALA A 309 -1.12 20.63 28.36
N LEU A 310 -0.58 20.62 29.59
CA LEU A 310 0.73 20.04 29.89
C LEU A 310 0.74 18.52 29.71
N MET A 311 -0.21 17.83 30.34
CA MET A 311 -0.38 16.38 30.21
C MET A 311 -0.64 15.95 28.77
N ARG A 312 -1.37 16.78 28.00
CA ARG A 312 -1.61 16.54 26.58
C ARG A 312 -0.30 16.60 25.78
N ASN A 313 0.54 17.61 26.03
CA ASN A 313 1.81 17.77 25.32
C ASN A 313 2.79 16.63 25.64
N GLU A 314 2.89 16.21 26.90
CA GLU A 314 3.69 15.05 27.29
C GLU A 314 3.23 13.79 26.55
N ARG A 315 1.90 13.54 26.54
CA ARG A 315 1.33 12.39 25.83
C ARG A 315 1.59 12.44 24.31
N ILE A 316 1.47 13.62 23.69
CA ILE A 316 1.76 13.81 22.27
C ILE A 316 3.24 13.51 21.98
N ASN A 317 4.15 13.92 22.86
CA ASN A 317 5.59 13.63 22.69
C ASN A 317 5.87 12.12 22.78
N GLU A 318 5.30 11.41 23.77
CA GLU A 318 5.43 9.94 23.89
C GLU A 318 4.92 9.20 22.64
N LEU A 319 3.79 9.66 22.10
CA LEU A 319 3.21 9.10 20.90
C LEU A 319 4.03 9.41 19.65
N THR A 320 4.59 10.61 19.57
CA THR A 320 5.51 11.01 18.49
C THR A 320 6.74 10.12 18.48
N GLU A 321 7.36 9.85 19.65
CA GLU A 321 8.47 8.90 19.75
C GLU A 321 8.09 7.49 19.30
N THR A 322 6.88 7.06 19.65
CA THR A 322 6.35 5.74 19.25
C THR A 322 6.14 5.65 17.74
N VAL A 323 5.58 6.69 17.12
CA VAL A 323 5.41 6.81 15.67
C VAL A 323 6.76 6.78 14.94
N ILE A 324 7.73 7.56 15.41
CA ILE A 324 9.10 7.58 14.85
C ILE A 324 9.72 6.17 14.93
N ARG A 325 9.63 5.51 16.08
CA ARG A 325 10.18 4.16 16.30
C ARG A 325 9.61 3.15 15.32
N TYR A 326 8.29 3.13 15.11
CA TYR A 326 7.67 2.21 14.16
C TYR A 326 7.96 2.57 12.71
N ALA A 327 8.08 3.86 12.36
CA ALA A 327 8.48 4.28 11.02
C ALA A 327 9.92 3.81 10.69
N GLN A 328 10.87 4.00 11.61
CA GLN A 328 12.22 3.45 11.48
C GLN A 328 12.21 1.92 11.38
N ARG A 329 11.35 1.23 12.14
CA ARG A 329 11.21 -0.22 12.08
C ARG A 329 10.71 -0.70 10.72
N VAL A 330 9.71 -0.03 10.15
CA VAL A 330 9.24 -0.30 8.77
C VAL A 330 10.41 -0.18 7.78
N LEU A 331 11.22 0.88 7.87
CA LEU A 331 12.39 1.03 6.99
C LEU A 331 13.44 -0.08 7.16
N ARG A 332 13.70 -0.54 8.38
CA ARG A 332 14.61 -1.67 8.63
C ARG A 332 14.06 -2.99 8.08
N GLU A 333 12.77 -3.25 8.26
CA GLU A 333 12.18 -4.50 7.77
C GLU A 333 12.12 -4.53 6.23
N ILE A 334 11.76 -3.42 5.56
CA ILE A 334 11.79 -3.40 4.07
C ILE A 334 13.22 -3.57 3.55
N PHE A 335 14.21 -3.00 4.23
CA PHE A 335 15.62 -3.18 3.87
C PHE A 335 15.99 -4.66 3.86
N VAL A 336 15.73 -5.38 4.97
CA VAL A 336 15.97 -6.83 5.07
C VAL A 336 15.21 -7.62 4.00
N LEU A 337 13.96 -7.25 3.75
CA LEU A 337 13.11 -7.91 2.77
C LEU A 337 13.57 -7.72 1.32
N CYS A 338 14.22 -6.61 1.00
CA CYS A 338 14.72 -6.28 -0.33
C CYS A 338 16.16 -6.74 -0.57
N THR A 339 16.96 -6.94 0.49
CA THR A 339 18.31 -7.50 0.39
C THR A 339 18.34 -9.02 0.43
N ALA A 340 17.19 -9.68 0.66
CA ALA A 340 17.09 -11.14 0.63
C ALA A 340 17.40 -11.69 -0.78
N GLU A 341 18.05 -12.85 -0.85
CA GLU A 341 18.53 -13.48 -2.10
C GLU A 341 17.41 -13.81 -3.11
N THR A 342 16.15 -13.78 -2.68
CA THR A 342 14.98 -13.94 -3.55
C THR A 342 14.45 -12.56 -3.93
N PRO A 343 14.67 -12.08 -5.18
CA PRO A 343 14.18 -10.79 -5.61
C PRO A 343 12.67 -10.90 -5.87
N PHE A 344 11.86 -11.01 -4.83
CA PHE A 344 10.40 -11.00 -4.99
C PHE A 344 9.93 -9.62 -5.41
N VAL A 345 9.20 -9.52 -6.52
CA VAL A 345 8.45 -8.32 -6.84
C VAL A 345 7.42 -8.13 -5.72
N ARG A 346 7.60 -7.11 -4.88
CA ARG A 346 6.67 -6.85 -3.77
C ARG A 346 5.36 -6.22 -4.28
N PRO A 347 4.22 -6.46 -3.60
CA PRO A 347 2.99 -5.72 -3.85
C PRO A 347 3.20 -4.20 -3.76
N THR A 348 2.44 -3.42 -4.52
CA THR A 348 2.54 -1.94 -4.51
C THR A 348 2.32 -1.36 -3.11
N TYR A 349 1.43 -1.99 -2.34
CA TYR A 349 1.10 -1.59 -0.98
C TYR A 349 2.35 -1.52 -0.08
N ASP A 350 3.29 -2.46 -0.22
CA ASP A 350 4.48 -2.48 0.62
C ASP A 350 5.34 -1.24 0.40
N TYR A 351 5.57 -0.87 -0.87
CA TYR A 351 6.30 0.34 -1.23
C TYR A 351 5.56 1.61 -0.79
N LEU A 352 4.22 1.64 -0.87
CA LEU A 352 3.43 2.77 -0.38
C LEU A 352 3.62 2.95 1.13
N LEU A 353 3.69 1.87 1.90
CA LEU A 353 3.99 1.95 3.34
C LEU A 353 5.43 2.35 3.64
N THR A 354 6.39 1.96 2.80
CA THR A 354 7.77 2.49 2.89
C THR A 354 7.81 4.01 2.69
N ALA A 355 7.12 4.53 1.66
CA ALA A 355 6.99 5.97 1.44
C ALA A 355 6.27 6.66 2.59
N TYR A 356 5.20 6.06 3.12
CA TYR A 356 4.47 6.58 4.28
C TYR A 356 5.35 6.68 5.53
N ALA A 357 6.18 5.66 5.80
CA ALA A 357 7.16 5.71 6.87
C ALA A 357 8.20 6.83 6.65
N GLY A 358 8.68 7.00 5.42
CA GLY A 358 9.58 8.10 5.07
C GLY A 358 8.96 9.47 5.33
N VAL A 359 7.73 9.71 4.83
CA VAL A 359 6.97 10.94 5.07
C VAL A 359 6.76 11.19 6.56
N THR A 360 6.44 10.15 7.32
CA THR A 360 6.28 10.23 8.77
C THR A 360 7.57 10.69 9.46
N LEU A 361 8.73 10.17 9.05
CA LEU A 361 10.02 10.61 9.61
C LEU A 361 10.38 12.03 9.20
N ALA A 362 10.03 12.45 7.98
CA ALA A 362 10.20 13.83 7.55
C ALA A 362 9.32 14.81 8.35
N GLU A 363 8.05 14.44 8.59
CA GLU A 363 7.10 15.24 9.37
C GLU A 363 7.58 15.43 10.82
N TYR A 364 8.03 14.35 11.46
CA TYR A 364 8.46 14.36 12.86
C TYR A 364 9.98 14.51 13.03
N CYS A 365 10.70 15.00 12.01
CA CYS A 365 12.16 15.04 12.00
C CYS A 365 12.78 15.83 13.16
N ALA A 366 12.09 16.86 13.66
CA ALA A 366 12.55 17.69 14.78
C ALA A 366 12.60 16.91 16.11
N SER A 367 11.80 15.86 16.25
CA SER A 367 11.70 15.03 17.46
C SER A 367 12.57 13.77 17.40
N ILE A 368 13.35 13.58 16.32
CA ILE A 368 14.21 12.41 16.15
C ILE A 368 15.50 12.60 16.97
N PRO A 369 15.83 11.70 17.92
CA PRO A 369 17.03 11.83 18.75
C PRO A 369 18.34 11.75 17.95
N ASP A 370 18.39 10.83 16.97
CA ASP A 370 19.53 10.65 16.06
C ASP A 370 19.06 10.78 14.60
N VAL A 371 19.01 12.05 14.16
CA VAL A 371 18.60 12.40 12.78
C VAL A 371 19.60 11.84 11.76
N HIS A 372 20.89 11.76 12.10
CA HIS A 372 21.91 11.27 11.18
C HIS A 372 21.78 9.76 10.93
N ALA A 373 21.63 8.95 11.98
CA ALA A 373 21.38 7.53 11.82
C ALA A 373 20.07 7.25 11.09
N THR A 374 19.04 8.07 11.30
CA THR A 374 17.77 7.94 10.58
C THR A 374 17.93 8.27 9.10
N TYR A 375 18.67 9.34 8.77
CA TYR A 375 19.01 9.68 7.39
C TYR A 375 19.77 8.55 6.70
N THR A 376 20.80 7.98 7.35
CA THR A 376 21.58 6.86 6.79
C THR A 376 20.68 5.66 6.48
N LEU A 377 19.78 5.29 7.40
CA LEU A 377 18.80 4.22 7.15
C LEU A 377 17.90 4.52 5.94
N MET A 378 17.41 5.76 5.82
CA MET A 378 16.59 6.16 4.67
C MET A 378 17.38 6.11 3.36
N GLU A 379 18.66 6.45 3.40
CA GLU A 379 19.56 6.40 2.24
C GLU A 379 19.86 4.96 1.81
N ASP A 380 20.10 4.06 2.76
CA ASP A 380 20.30 2.65 2.51
C ASP A 380 19.06 2.02 1.85
N VAL A 381 17.87 2.35 2.35
CA VAL A 381 16.61 1.91 1.73
C VAL A 381 16.45 2.49 0.33
N ARG A 382 16.74 3.79 0.13
CA ARG A 382 16.63 4.46 -1.17
C ARG A 382 17.51 3.80 -2.23
N THR A 383 18.73 3.41 -1.85
CA THR A 383 19.73 2.85 -2.77
C THR A 383 19.56 1.35 -3.00
N GLN A 384 19.18 0.58 -1.98
CA GLN A 384 19.18 -0.88 -2.03
C GLN A 384 17.80 -1.51 -2.26
N ALA A 385 16.71 -0.88 -1.81
CA ALA A 385 15.38 -1.49 -1.87
C ALA A 385 14.71 -1.46 -3.26
N ARG A 386 15.34 -0.81 -4.25
CA ARG A 386 14.83 -0.64 -5.63
C ARG A 386 13.35 -0.20 -5.66
N ILE A 387 13.05 0.87 -4.91
CA ILE A 387 11.68 1.40 -4.80
C ILE A 387 11.17 1.77 -6.20
N PRO A 388 9.92 1.41 -6.56
CA PRO A 388 9.34 1.77 -7.84
C PRO A 388 9.30 3.29 -8.02
N LYS A 389 9.69 3.77 -9.20
CA LYS A 389 9.86 5.20 -9.48
C LYS A 389 8.65 6.11 -9.17
N SER A 390 7.39 5.60 -9.18
CA SER A 390 6.23 6.41 -8.77
C SER A 390 6.23 6.77 -7.29
N ILE A 391 6.77 5.88 -6.48
CA ILE A 391 6.76 5.97 -5.02
C ILE A 391 8.11 6.51 -4.54
N GLU A 392 9.18 6.20 -5.29
CA GLU A 392 10.54 6.70 -5.09
C GLU A 392 10.57 8.23 -5.00
N GLY A 393 9.79 8.96 -5.79
CA GLY A 393 9.74 10.43 -5.73
C GLY A 393 9.35 10.95 -4.35
N VAL A 394 8.29 10.39 -3.77
CA VAL A 394 7.82 10.76 -2.42
C VAL A 394 8.84 10.35 -1.35
N PHE A 395 9.36 9.13 -1.44
CA PHE A 395 10.35 8.66 -0.47
C PHE A 395 11.65 9.47 -0.56
N SER A 396 12.12 9.79 -1.77
CA SER A 396 13.32 10.62 -1.99
C SER A 396 13.14 12.04 -1.49
N TRP A 397 11.97 12.64 -1.71
CA TRP A 397 11.62 13.93 -1.12
C TRP A 397 11.75 13.86 0.41
N ALA A 398 11.15 12.86 1.04
CA ALA A 398 11.22 12.69 2.49
C ALA A 398 12.67 12.48 2.99
N THR A 399 13.46 11.67 2.30
CA THR A 399 14.89 11.46 2.60
C THR A 399 15.67 12.77 2.50
N ASN A 400 15.40 13.61 1.50
CA ASN A 400 16.06 14.92 1.33
C ASN A 400 15.69 15.90 2.46
N VAL A 401 14.43 15.89 2.93
CA VAL A 401 14.01 16.70 4.09
C VAL A 401 14.81 16.31 5.34
N VAL A 402 14.91 15.00 5.63
CA VAL A 402 15.67 14.49 6.78
C VAL A 402 17.18 14.75 6.60
N GLN A 403 17.71 14.63 5.38
CA GLN A 403 19.10 14.97 5.06
C GLN A 403 19.43 16.43 5.40
N LYS A 404 18.56 17.37 5.00
CA LYS A 404 18.75 18.80 5.30
C LYS A 404 18.82 19.01 6.81
N LYS A 405 17.88 18.42 7.56
CA LYS A 405 17.88 18.52 9.02
C LYS A 405 19.14 17.92 9.67
N ALA A 406 19.64 16.80 9.15
CA ALA A 406 20.87 16.19 9.63
C ALA A 406 22.08 17.12 9.42
N LYS A 407 22.16 17.81 8.27
CA LYS A 407 23.20 18.81 7.98
C LYS A 407 23.09 20.01 8.92
N ASP A 408 21.90 20.57 9.10
CA ASP A 408 21.68 21.72 9.98
C ASP A 408 22.12 21.43 11.43
N VAL A 409 21.89 20.21 11.93
CA VAL A 409 22.32 19.77 13.27
C VAL A 409 23.85 19.62 13.36
N LEU A 410 24.51 19.16 12.30
CA LEU A 410 25.97 19.06 12.23
C LEU A 410 26.61 20.45 12.19
N ASP A 411 26.09 21.34 11.36
CA ASP A 411 26.59 22.71 11.21
C ASP A 411 26.40 23.51 12.51
N SER A 412 25.27 23.32 13.20
CA SER A 412 25.01 23.91 14.53
C SER A 412 25.98 23.40 15.60
N LYS A 413 26.44 22.14 15.51
CA LYS A 413 27.45 21.59 16.43
C LYS A 413 28.87 22.06 16.08
N ALA A 414 29.17 22.28 14.80
CA ALA A 414 30.45 22.78 14.33
C ALA A 414 30.67 24.27 14.67
N ALA A 415 29.62 25.09 14.63
CA ALA A 415 29.66 26.51 14.99
C ALA A 415 29.89 26.80 16.49
N VAL A 416 29.90 25.77 17.35
CA VAL A 416 30.17 25.90 18.81
C VAL A 416 31.66 25.76 19.14
N ILE A 417 32.54 25.57 18.14
CA ILE A 417 33.99 25.73 18.30
C ILE A 417 34.31 27.21 18.02
N PRO A 418 34.81 27.99 18.99
CA PRO A 418 35.09 29.39 18.75
C PRO A 418 36.34 29.50 17.90
N ASP A 419 36.18 29.91 16.65
CA ASP A 419 37.20 30.69 15.99
C ASP A 419 36.53 31.89 15.31
N ASP A 420 36.97 33.07 15.72
CA ASP A 420 36.58 34.36 15.20
C ASP A 420 36.71 34.37 13.67
N THR A 421 35.60 34.47 12.95
CA THR A 421 35.48 35.35 11.78
C THR A 421 34.03 35.43 11.31
N PHE A 422 33.45 36.61 11.48
CA PHE A 422 32.22 37.04 10.84
C PHE A 422 32.33 36.92 9.32
N TYR A 423 31.55 36.02 8.71
CA TYR A 423 31.00 36.23 7.37
C TYR A 423 29.52 35.87 7.39
N SER A 424 28.70 36.91 7.53
CA SER A 424 27.27 36.85 7.25
C SER A 424 27.06 36.60 5.76
N TYR A 425 26.52 35.43 5.40
CA TYR A 425 25.91 35.22 4.09
C TYR A 425 24.42 35.60 4.17
N PRO A 426 23.96 36.59 3.38
CA PRO A 426 22.55 36.92 3.28
C PRO A 426 21.88 35.94 2.30
N GLY A 427 20.93 35.16 2.80
CA GLY A 427 20.21 34.19 1.99
C GLY A 427 19.34 33.26 2.81
N SER A 428 18.62 33.82 3.79
CA SER A 428 17.48 33.16 4.42
C SER A 428 16.45 32.82 3.33
N VAL A 429 16.50 31.58 2.83
CA VAL A 429 15.39 30.99 2.09
C VAL A 429 14.57 30.22 3.11
N ALA A 430 13.61 30.95 3.66
CA ALA A 430 12.59 30.57 4.63
C ALA A 430 12.17 29.09 4.58
N ASP A 431 12.05 28.43 5.73
CA ASP A 431 10.82 27.84 6.26
C ASP A 431 9.75 27.26 5.30
N TRP A 432 10.09 26.53 4.24
CA TRP A 432 9.11 25.87 3.35
C TRP A 432 8.61 24.49 3.85
N ALA A 433 8.59 24.24 5.16
CA ALA A 433 7.80 23.14 5.70
C ALA A 433 6.69 23.73 6.57
N PRO A 434 5.46 23.88 6.06
CA PRO A 434 4.30 24.03 6.93
C PRO A 434 4.23 22.81 7.85
N PHE A 435 4.72 22.96 9.08
CA PHE A 435 4.77 21.89 10.06
C PHE A 435 3.34 21.54 10.49
N ARG A 436 3.00 20.25 10.38
CA ARG A 436 1.68 19.58 10.57
C ARG A 436 0.73 19.64 9.36
N PHE A 437 1.03 18.86 8.32
CA PHE A 437 0.13 18.75 7.16
C PHE A 437 -1.05 17.80 7.37
N ILE A 438 -0.92 16.77 8.21
CA ILE A 438 -1.83 15.62 8.12
C ILE A 438 -2.72 15.48 9.36
N ASP A 439 -2.25 15.87 10.54
CA ASP A 439 -3.01 15.66 11.80
C ASP A 439 -3.74 16.94 12.29
N SER A 440 -3.71 18.05 11.53
CA SER A 440 -4.31 19.34 11.94
C SER A 440 -5.12 20.07 10.86
N MET A 441 -5.46 19.45 9.73
CA MET A 441 -6.32 20.06 8.71
C MET A 441 -7.80 19.89 9.10
N PRO A 442 -8.56 20.97 9.38
CA PRO A 442 -10.02 20.90 9.39
C PRO A 442 -10.54 20.67 7.96
N ALA A 443 -11.61 19.88 7.83
CA ALA A 443 -12.17 19.44 6.55
C ALA A 443 -12.62 20.59 5.62
N SER A 444 -12.70 21.84 6.10
CA SER A 444 -13.23 22.99 5.36
C SER A 444 -12.34 23.48 4.21
N ASP A 445 -11.06 23.15 4.19
CA ASP A 445 -10.12 23.67 3.17
C ASP A 445 -10.06 22.79 1.90
N TRP A 446 -10.80 21.68 1.85
CA TRP A 446 -10.90 20.85 0.65
C TRP A 446 -11.88 21.39 -0.40
N ASP A 447 -12.85 22.21 -0.01
CA ASP A 447 -13.87 22.77 -0.92
C ASP A 447 -13.42 24.04 -1.67
N GLY A 448 -12.22 24.54 -1.40
CA GLY A 448 -11.70 25.80 -1.96
C GLY A 448 -11.22 25.77 -3.42
N MET A 449 -11.17 24.59 -4.07
CA MET A 449 -10.73 24.48 -5.48
C MET A 449 -11.85 24.36 -6.51
N ASN A 450 -13.12 24.45 -6.09
CA ASN A 450 -14.22 24.72 -7.04
C ASN A 450 -14.47 26.23 -7.12
N GLY A 451 -13.51 26.92 -7.74
CA GLY A 451 -13.71 28.28 -8.23
C GLY A 451 -14.83 28.29 -9.26
N SER A 452 -15.97 28.82 -8.84
CA SER A 452 -17.13 29.15 -9.66
C SER A 452 -16.74 29.80 -10.98
N MET A 453 -16.96 29.10 -12.09
CA MET A 453 -17.04 29.71 -13.41
C MET A 453 -18.38 30.44 -13.48
N GLN A 454 -18.39 31.70 -13.00
CA GLN A 454 -19.50 32.62 -13.26
C GLN A 454 -19.49 32.96 -14.75
N GLN A 455 -20.63 32.68 -15.37
CA GLN A 455 -21.12 33.11 -16.68
C GLN A 455 -20.26 34.14 -17.43
N PHE A 456 -19.70 33.70 -18.56
CA PHE A 456 -19.99 34.24 -19.90
C PHE A 456 -19.89 33.12 -20.94
#